data_AF-A0A2N0N0T8-F1
#
_entry.id   AF-A0A2N0N0T8-F1
#
_cell.length_a   1.000
_cell.length_b   1.000
_cell.length_c   1.000
_cell.angle_alpha   90.00
_cell.angle_beta   90.00
_cell.angle_gamma   90.00
#
_symmetry.space_group_name_H-M   'P 1'
#
loop_
_entity.id
_entity.type
_entity.pdbx_description
1 polymer ?
#
loop_
_entity_poly.entity_id
_entity_poly.type
_entity_poly.pdbx_seq_one_letter_code
_entity_poly.pdbx_strand_id
1 'polypeptide(L)'
;MKKLIIGAVLALGSLSLFGCHTLASNHEQPFEAMQQSFSGVVPCADCSGIKTSLFLQQDGTYILQETYQGARDGDLATASYGKWARTADKLVLTDGKGEKRYFRPQGENLEMLDIHGEPIVSQFNYQLTPTKQDMPKTPMALTGMVQFSEDIATFSDCATGKVFPVSNNKAFEQGYLAAHKKPNELVFVSMDGHFIVEPSSEQGVMQKSVVADNKVKFDASKGCP
;
A
#
# COMPACT_ATOMS: atom_id res chain seq x y z
N MET A 1 52.50 -27.26 57.42
CA MET A 1 53.69 -26.39 57.53
C MET A 1 54.75 -26.86 56.54
N LYS A 2 55.41 -25.91 55.85
CA LYS A 2 56.41 -26.03 54.76
C LYS A 2 55.81 -26.21 53.35
N LYS A 3 56.26 -25.59 52.26
CA LYS A 3 56.84 -24.27 51.89
C LYS A 3 57.32 -24.42 50.42
N LEU A 4 57.12 -23.37 49.60
CA LEU A 4 57.86 -23.01 48.35
C LEU A 4 57.51 -23.83 47.07
N ILE A 5 56.96 -23.26 45.99
CA ILE A 5 57.43 -22.28 44.97
C ILE A 5 58.59 -22.80 44.10
N ILE A 6 58.50 -22.50 42.79
CA ILE A 6 59.40 -22.69 41.61
C ILE A 6 58.90 -23.88 40.75
N GLY A 7 58.43 -23.74 39.51
CA GLY A 7 58.70 -22.75 38.47
C GLY A 7 59.39 -23.47 37.30
N ALA A 8 58.62 -23.97 36.33
CA ALA A 8 59.15 -24.60 35.12
C ALA A 8 58.40 -24.07 33.88
N VAL A 9 59.11 -23.25 33.11
CA VAL A 9 58.73 -22.75 31.79
C VAL A 9 59.03 -23.85 30.78
N LEU A 10 58.04 -24.30 30.00
CA LEU A 10 58.28 -25.03 28.75
C LEU A 10 57.27 -24.60 27.68
N ALA A 11 57.85 -24.26 26.54
CA ALA A 11 57.27 -23.65 25.35
C ALA A 11 55.97 -24.33 24.87
N LEU A 12 54.92 -23.53 24.72
CA LEU A 12 53.76 -23.90 23.92
C LEU A 12 53.88 -23.23 22.56
N GLY A 13 54.08 -24.09 21.56
CA GLY A 13 54.20 -23.73 20.16
C GLY A 13 52.98 -22.99 19.65
N SER A 14 53.27 -22.04 18.78
CA SER A 14 52.35 -21.35 17.89
C SER A 14 51.57 -22.35 17.04
N LEU A 15 50.31 -22.62 17.40
CA LEU A 15 49.30 -23.08 16.46
C LEU A 15 48.48 -21.86 16.01
N SER A 16 48.87 -21.30 14.88
CA SER A 16 48.05 -20.37 14.12
C SER A 16 46.83 -21.12 13.56
N LEU A 17 45.79 -21.26 14.38
CA LEU A 17 44.47 -21.62 13.89
C LEU A 17 43.95 -20.42 13.09
N PHE A 18 44.27 -20.38 11.80
CA PHE A 18 43.46 -19.64 10.82
C PHE A 18 42.10 -20.34 10.76
N GLY A 19 41.24 -20.03 11.74
CA GLY A 19 39.83 -20.29 11.63
C GLY A 19 39.33 -19.48 10.43
N CYS A 20 38.96 -20.18 9.35
CA CYS A 20 38.07 -19.61 8.35
C CYS A 20 36.77 -19.26 9.07
N HIS A 21 36.66 -18.02 9.54
CA HIS A 21 35.36 -17.43 9.80
C HIS A 21 34.75 -17.20 8.43
N THR A 22 34.06 -18.21 7.91
CA THR A 22 33.00 -17.96 6.97
C THR A 22 32.03 -17.07 7.71
N LEU A 23 32.15 -15.76 7.51
CA LEU A 23 31.03 -14.86 7.67
C LEU A 23 30.01 -15.39 6.68
N ALA A 24 29.15 -16.30 7.17
CA ALA A 24 27.87 -16.53 6.55
C ALA A 24 27.20 -15.16 6.62
N SER A 25 27.40 -14.38 5.56
CA SER A 25 26.52 -13.29 5.26
C SER A 25 25.19 -13.99 5.05
N ASN A 26 24.40 -14.09 6.12
CA ASN A 26 22.96 -14.09 5.98
C ASN A 26 22.68 -12.74 5.31
N HIS A 27 22.83 -12.72 4.00
CA HIS A 27 22.03 -11.85 3.18
C HIS A 27 20.62 -12.40 3.42
N GLU A 28 20.02 -11.96 4.53
CA GLU A 28 18.57 -11.89 4.62
C GLU A 28 18.20 -11.22 3.32
N GLN A 29 17.65 -12.02 2.40
CA GLN A 29 17.06 -11.47 1.20
C GLN A 29 16.19 -10.33 1.70
N PRO A 30 16.32 -9.11 1.15
CA PRO A 30 15.39 -8.04 1.47
C PRO A 30 14.02 -8.68 1.42
N PHE A 31 13.27 -8.63 2.53
CA PHE A 31 11.93 -9.14 2.57
C PHE A 31 11.21 -8.39 1.45
N GLU A 32 11.04 -9.03 0.29
CA GLU A 32 10.35 -8.40 -0.82
C GLU A 32 9.05 -7.93 -0.21
N ALA A 33 8.77 -6.65 -0.36
CA ALA A 33 7.58 -6.03 0.18
C ALA A 33 6.38 -6.63 -0.54
N MET A 34 5.98 -7.86 -0.20
CA MET A 34 4.98 -8.60 -0.93
C MET A 34 3.65 -8.00 -0.54
N GLN A 35 3.28 -6.97 -1.30
CA GLN A 35 1.93 -6.50 -1.47
C GLN A 35 1.06 -7.73 -1.68
N GLN A 36 0.16 -7.99 -0.73
CA GLN A 36 -0.74 -9.14 -0.84
C GLN A 36 -1.88 -8.72 -1.73
N SER A 37 -1.94 -9.30 -2.93
CA SER A 37 -3.03 -9.06 -3.86
C SER A 37 -3.92 -10.28 -3.97
N PHE A 38 -5.23 -10.06 -3.94
CA PHE A 38 -6.26 -11.10 -4.01
C PHE A 38 -7.20 -10.78 -5.16
N SER A 39 -7.73 -11.80 -5.82
CA SER A 39 -8.76 -11.62 -6.83
C SER A 39 -9.75 -12.77 -6.84
N GLY A 40 -10.97 -12.47 -7.27
CA GLY A 40 -12.05 -13.41 -7.43
C GLY A 40 -13.24 -12.77 -8.13
N VAL A 41 -14.18 -13.58 -8.58
CA VAL A 41 -15.46 -13.09 -9.11
C VAL A 41 -16.52 -13.41 -8.07
N VAL A 42 -17.07 -12.37 -7.45
CA VAL A 42 -18.16 -12.52 -6.47
C VAL A 42 -19.53 -12.34 -7.16
N PRO A 43 -20.61 -12.87 -6.58
CA PRO A 43 -21.93 -12.87 -7.21
C PRO A 43 -22.50 -11.47 -7.32
N CYS A 44 -23.27 -11.25 -8.39
CA CYS A 44 -23.91 -9.98 -8.70
C CYS A 44 -25.42 -10.21 -8.89
N ALA A 45 -26.24 -9.29 -8.40
CA ALA A 45 -27.70 -9.45 -8.47
C ALA A 45 -28.26 -9.25 -9.88
N ASP A 46 -27.66 -8.35 -10.65
CA ASP A 46 -28.15 -7.86 -11.93
C ASP A 46 -27.04 -7.78 -13.01
N CYS A 47 -25.92 -8.48 -12.78
CA CYS A 47 -24.82 -8.60 -13.73
C CYS A 47 -24.21 -10.01 -13.70
N SER A 48 -23.31 -10.33 -14.62
CA SER A 48 -22.72 -11.67 -14.73
C SER A 48 -21.83 -12.04 -13.54
N GLY A 49 -21.33 -11.03 -12.82
CA GLY A 49 -20.42 -11.17 -11.69
C GLY A 49 -19.64 -9.88 -11.45
N ILE A 50 -19.03 -9.76 -10.27
CA ILE A 50 -18.17 -8.63 -9.94
C ILE A 50 -16.75 -9.17 -9.81
N LYS A 51 -15.89 -8.87 -10.80
CA LYS A 51 -14.47 -9.15 -10.69
C LYS A 51 -13.89 -8.20 -9.65
N THR A 52 -13.50 -8.76 -8.51
CA THR A 52 -12.97 -8.05 -7.36
C THR A 52 -11.47 -8.26 -7.30
N SER A 53 -10.70 -7.18 -7.20
CA SER A 53 -9.26 -7.20 -7.02
C SER A 53 -8.88 -6.34 -5.83
N LEU A 54 -8.33 -6.97 -4.79
CA LEU A 54 -7.92 -6.32 -3.54
C LEU A 54 -6.40 -6.31 -3.45
N PHE A 55 -5.84 -5.15 -3.13
CA PHE A 55 -4.41 -4.92 -2.94
C PHE A 55 -4.18 -4.42 -1.52
N LEU A 56 -3.54 -5.23 -0.68
CA LEU A 56 -3.14 -4.85 0.68
C LEU A 56 -1.68 -4.42 0.68
N GLN A 57 -1.45 -3.17 1.08
CA GLN A 57 -0.11 -2.59 1.10
C GLN A 57 0.46 -2.60 2.51
N GLN A 58 1.79 -2.73 2.60
CA GLN A 58 2.51 -2.78 3.87
C GLN A 58 2.37 -1.50 4.70
N ASP A 59 2.10 -0.37 4.05
CA ASP A 59 1.87 0.91 4.71
C ASP A 59 0.52 0.98 5.47
N GLY A 60 -0.28 -0.09 5.45
CA GLY A 60 -1.61 -0.16 6.06
C GLY A 60 -2.73 0.39 5.17
N THR A 61 -2.46 0.69 3.91
CA THR A 61 -3.45 1.13 2.93
C THR A 61 -3.89 0.01 2.00
N TYR A 62 -5.11 0.10 1.47
CA TYR A 62 -5.62 -0.84 0.49
C TYR A 62 -6.08 -0.13 -0.78
N ILE A 63 -6.16 -0.88 -1.88
CA ILE A 63 -6.96 -0.52 -3.05
C ILE A 63 -7.86 -1.70 -3.39
N LEU A 64 -9.14 -1.42 -3.62
CA LEU A 64 -10.15 -2.39 -4.02
C LEU A 64 -10.74 -1.95 -5.35
N GLN A 65 -10.49 -2.72 -6.41
CA GLN A 65 -11.11 -2.54 -7.72
C GLN A 65 -12.24 -3.55 -7.91
N GLU A 66 -13.37 -3.07 -8.40
CA GLU A 66 -14.54 -3.88 -8.73
C GLU A 66 -14.96 -3.61 -10.17
N THR A 67 -14.99 -4.66 -10.98
CA THR A 67 -15.48 -4.60 -12.35
C THR A 67 -16.79 -5.37 -12.45
N TYR A 68 -17.88 -4.64 -12.63
CA TYR A 68 -19.22 -5.19 -12.85
C TYR A 68 -19.29 -5.69 -14.29
N GLN A 69 -19.43 -7.01 -14.46
CA GLN A 69 -19.32 -7.65 -15.76
C GLN A 69 -20.69 -7.74 -16.45
N GLY A 70 -20.77 -7.27 -17.69
CA GLY A 70 -22.01 -7.33 -18.47
C GLY A 70 -23.13 -6.43 -17.95
N ALA A 71 -22.79 -5.26 -17.39
CA ALA A 71 -23.79 -4.22 -17.11
C ALA A 71 -24.37 -3.66 -18.44
N ARG A 72 -25.46 -2.89 -18.34
CA ARG A 72 -26.23 -2.37 -19.51
C ARG A 72 -25.37 -1.69 -20.59
N ASP A 73 -24.29 -1.03 -20.19
CA ASP A 73 -23.38 -0.28 -21.08
C ASP A 73 -22.00 -0.94 -21.23
N GLY A 74 -21.89 -2.23 -20.89
CA GLY A 74 -20.63 -2.99 -20.86
C GLY A 74 -20.03 -3.10 -19.46
N ASP A 75 -18.76 -3.51 -19.39
CA ASP A 75 -18.08 -3.68 -18.11
C ASP A 75 -17.80 -2.32 -17.46
N LEU A 76 -18.18 -2.18 -16.19
CA LEU A 76 -17.95 -0.95 -15.42
C LEU A 76 -16.93 -1.22 -14.31
N ALA A 77 -15.75 -0.61 -14.44
CA ALA A 77 -14.71 -0.66 -13.41
C ALA A 77 -14.80 0.54 -12.47
N THR A 78 -14.82 0.26 -11.17
CA THR A 78 -14.73 1.24 -10.10
C THR A 78 -13.62 0.84 -9.14
N ALA A 79 -13.04 1.82 -8.45
CA ALA A 79 -12.03 1.55 -7.44
C ALA A 79 -12.25 2.40 -6.19
N SER A 80 -11.80 1.88 -5.06
CA SER A 80 -11.80 2.55 -3.77
C SER A 80 -10.50 2.26 -3.03
N TYR A 81 -10.18 3.09 -2.05
CA TYR A 81 -8.97 2.97 -1.24
C TYR A 81 -9.24 3.45 0.18
N GLY A 82 -8.32 3.13 1.07
CA GLY A 82 -8.40 3.53 2.46
C GLY A 82 -7.40 2.78 3.31
N LYS A 83 -7.74 2.59 4.58
CA LYS A 83 -6.92 1.84 5.55
C LYS A 83 -7.43 0.42 5.68
N TRP A 84 -6.52 -0.52 5.92
CA TRP A 84 -6.92 -1.85 6.35
C TRP A 84 -6.35 -2.18 7.74
N ALA A 85 -7.08 -2.99 8.48
CA ALA A 85 -6.67 -3.54 9.75
C ALA A 85 -7.00 -5.03 9.77
N ARG A 86 -6.11 -5.84 10.37
CA ARG A 86 -6.30 -7.28 10.52
C ARG A 86 -6.34 -7.66 11.99
N THR A 87 -7.33 -8.47 12.33
CA THR A 87 -7.46 -9.18 13.61
C THR A 87 -7.22 -10.67 13.37
N ALA A 88 -7.36 -11.51 14.40
CA ALA A 88 -7.27 -12.96 14.23
C ALA A 88 -8.33 -13.47 13.24
N ASP A 89 -9.55 -12.94 13.30
CA ASP A 89 -10.70 -13.49 12.58
C ASP A 89 -11.11 -12.69 11.34
N LYS A 90 -10.76 -11.40 11.28
CA LYS A 90 -11.24 -10.48 10.25
C LYS A 90 -10.15 -9.56 9.72
N LEU A 91 -10.20 -9.33 8.42
CA LEU A 91 -9.61 -8.20 7.72
C LEU A 91 -10.72 -7.16 7.51
N VAL A 92 -10.46 -5.93 7.94
CA VAL A 92 -11.40 -4.81 7.81
C VAL A 92 -10.77 -3.76 6.91
N LEU A 93 -11.45 -3.41 5.84
CA LEU A 93 -11.13 -2.26 5.00
C LEU A 93 -12.00 -1.09 5.44
N THR A 94 -11.44 0.09 5.55
CA THR A 94 -12.16 1.32 5.93
C THR A 94 -11.75 2.45 4.98
N ASP A 95 -12.72 2.97 4.24
CA ASP A 95 -12.49 4.05 3.28
C ASP A 95 -12.40 5.43 3.95
N GLY A 96 -12.19 6.48 3.14
CA GLY A 96 -12.13 7.87 3.64
C GLY A 96 -13.44 8.42 4.22
N LYS A 97 -14.58 7.74 4.00
CA LYS A 97 -15.89 8.10 4.57
C LYS A 97 -16.22 7.29 5.83
N GLY A 98 -15.37 6.33 6.19
CA GLY A 98 -15.59 5.41 7.30
C GLY A 98 -16.45 4.20 6.94
N GLU A 99 -16.79 4.00 5.66
CA GLU A 99 -17.48 2.81 5.20
C GLU A 99 -16.56 1.60 5.31
N LYS A 100 -17.13 0.46 5.72
CA LYS A 100 -16.36 -0.75 6.03
C LYS A 100 -16.70 -1.89 5.10
N ARG A 101 -15.66 -2.65 4.73
CA ARG A 101 -15.76 -3.96 4.07
C ARG A 101 -15.02 -4.98 4.90
N TYR A 102 -15.57 -6.19 4.97
CA TYR A 102 -15.06 -7.22 5.85
C TYR A 102 -14.71 -8.48 5.06
N PHE A 103 -13.59 -9.08 5.41
CA PHE A 103 -13.15 -10.36 4.90
C PHE A 103 -12.70 -11.24 6.06
N ARG A 104 -12.83 -12.56 5.92
CA ARG A 104 -12.29 -13.55 6.83
C ARG A 104 -11.15 -14.32 6.15
N PRO A 105 -9.96 -14.40 6.75
CA PRO A 105 -8.93 -15.31 6.27
C PRO A 105 -9.38 -16.76 6.31
N GLN A 106 -9.23 -17.50 5.20
CA GLN A 106 -9.52 -18.92 5.11
C GLN A 106 -8.36 -19.62 4.39
N GLY A 107 -7.40 -20.12 5.18
CA GLY A 107 -6.11 -20.57 4.64
C GLY A 107 -5.37 -19.39 3.99
N GLU A 108 -5.01 -19.54 2.71
CA GLU A 108 -4.41 -18.45 1.92
C GLU A 108 -5.46 -17.53 1.27
N ASN A 109 -6.74 -17.89 1.31
CA ASN A 109 -7.83 -17.13 0.66
C ASN A 109 -8.44 -16.09 1.62
N LEU A 110 -9.22 -15.19 1.03
CA LEU A 110 -10.11 -14.28 1.75
C LEU A 110 -11.56 -14.56 1.38
N GLU A 111 -12.40 -14.85 2.37
CA GLU A 111 -13.84 -14.94 2.20
C GLU A 111 -14.47 -13.58 2.49
N MET A 112 -15.25 -13.04 1.54
CA MET A 112 -16.01 -11.81 1.76
C MET A 112 -17.14 -12.07 2.77
N LEU A 113 -17.26 -11.16 3.73
CA LEU A 113 -18.30 -11.17 4.76
C LEU A 113 -19.37 -10.12 4.44
N ASP A 114 -20.49 -10.16 5.15
CA ASP A 114 -21.55 -9.18 4.99
C ASP A 114 -21.17 -7.78 5.53
N ILE A 115 -22.10 -6.84 5.45
CA ILE A 115 -21.90 -5.44 5.90
C ILE A 115 -21.71 -5.28 7.42
N HIS A 116 -22.01 -6.30 8.21
CA HIS A 116 -21.78 -6.35 9.66
C HIS A 116 -20.53 -7.17 10.02
N GLY A 117 -19.89 -7.76 9.00
CA GLY A 117 -18.76 -8.66 9.15
C GLY A 117 -19.15 -10.03 9.65
N GLU A 118 -20.37 -10.49 9.36
CA GLU A 118 -20.82 -11.86 9.62
C GLU A 118 -20.69 -12.74 8.36
N PRO A 119 -20.59 -14.07 8.50
CA PRO A 119 -20.53 -14.97 7.35
C PRO A 119 -21.77 -14.85 6.45
N ILE A 120 -21.56 -14.78 5.14
CA ILE A 120 -22.64 -14.79 4.16
C ILE A 120 -23.14 -16.23 4.00
N VAL A 121 -24.43 -16.47 4.30
CA VAL A 121 -25.08 -17.77 4.07
C VAL A 121 -25.63 -17.81 2.65
N SER A 122 -24.90 -18.45 1.74
CA SER A 122 -25.26 -18.56 0.32
C SER A 122 -24.65 -19.81 -0.32
N GLN A 123 -25.24 -20.28 -1.42
CA GLN A 123 -24.66 -21.32 -2.28
C GLN A 123 -23.58 -20.78 -3.23
N PHE A 124 -23.46 -19.45 -3.35
CA PHE A 124 -22.52 -18.82 -4.26
C PHE A 124 -21.14 -18.61 -3.64
N ASN A 125 -20.14 -18.42 -4.50
CA ASN A 125 -18.75 -18.26 -4.08
C ASN A 125 -18.41 -16.79 -3.77
N TYR A 126 -17.96 -16.50 -2.55
CA TYR A 126 -17.52 -15.19 -2.08
C TYR A 126 -16.02 -15.13 -1.75
N GLN A 127 -15.23 -16.08 -2.28
CA GLN A 127 -13.78 -16.15 -2.03
C GLN A 127 -12.96 -15.34 -3.04
N LEU A 128 -11.93 -14.66 -2.53
CA LEU A 128 -10.81 -14.12 -3.27
C LEU A 128 -9.56 -14.97 -3.00
N THR A 129 -8.82 -15.30 -4.05
CA THR A 129 -7.59 -16.09 -3.96
C THR A 129 -6.37 -15.20 -4.13
N PRO A 130 -5.22 -15.53 -3.52
CA PRO A 130 -3.97 -14.83 -3.79
C PRO A 130 -3.67 -14.81 -5.28
N THR A 131 -3.17 -13.67 -5.77
CA THR A 131 -2.78 -13.51 -7.16
C THR A 131 -1.59 -12.57 -7.27
N LYS A 132 -0.96 -12.54 -8.43
CA LYS A 132 0.00 -11.52 -8.83
C LYS A 132 -0.67 -10.66 -9.90
N GLN A 133 -0.89 -9.40 -9.60
CA GLN A 133 -1.48 -8.43 -10.52
C GLN A 133 -0.87 -7.05 -10.27
N ASP A 134 -0.80 -6.25 -11.33
CA ASP A 134 -0.36 -4.86 -11.25
C ASP A 134 -1.39 -3.99 -10.53
N MET A 135 -0.95 -2.89 -9.93
CA MET A 135 -1.85 -1.92 -9.32
C MET A 135 -2.88 -1.40 -10.32
N PRO A 136 -4.13 -1.20 -9.89
CA PRO A 136 -5.19 -0.76 -10.76
C PRO A 136 -4.97 0.69 -11.17
N LYS A 137 -5.23 0.99 -12.44
CA LYS A 137 -5.20 2.35 -13.00
C LYS A 137 -6.57 3.01 -13.05
N THR A 138 -7.58 2.37 -12.47
CA THR A 138 -8.94 2.91 -12.38
C THR A 138 -8.91 4.16 -11.49
N PRO A 139 -9.27 5.35 -12.02
CA PRO A 139 -9.25 6.58 -11.24
C PRO A 139 -10.23 6.51 -10.07
N MET A 140 -9.80 7.06 -8.94
CA MET A 140 -10.54 7.14 -7.67
C MET A 140 -10.64 8.59 -7.25
N ALA A 141 -11.72 8.96 -6.55
CA ALA A 141 -11.83 10.29 -5.97
C ALA A 141 -10.85 10.43 -4.78
N LEU A 142 -9.87 11.31 -4.93
CA LEU A 142 -8.83 11.62 -3.95
C LEU A 142 -9.01 13.05 -3.43
N THR A 143 -8.71 13.24 -2.15
CA THR A 143 -8.62 14.57 -1.53
C THR A 143 -7.40 14.61 -0.62
N GLY A 144 -6.67 15.71 -0.64
CA GLY A 144 -5.46 15.83 0.16
C GLY A 144 -4.91 17.23 0.19
N MET A 145 -3.82 17.41 0.93
CA MET A 145 -3.04 18.64 0.95
C MET A 145 -1.83 18.49 0.06
N VAL A 146 -1.59 19.46 -0.80
CA VAL A 146 -0.43 19.50 -1.71
C VAL A 146 0.56 20.53 -1.24
N GLN A 147 1.85 20.17 -1.29
CA GLN A 147 2.95 21.10 -1.11
C GLN A 147 4.03 20.82 -2.15
N PHE A 148 4.61 21.89 -2.68
CA PHE A 148 5.81 21.82 -3.52
C PHE A 148 7.05 22.15 -2.70
N SER A 149 8.11 21.38 -2.88
CA SER A 149 9.45 21.66 -2.36
C SER A 149 10.47 21.16 -3.38
N GLU A 150 11.36 22.04 -3.84
CA GLU A 150 12.42 21.68 -4.81
C GLU A 150 11.87 20.95 -6.05
N ASP A 151 10.79 21.49 -6.65
CA ASP A 151 10.06 20.96 -7.82
C ASP A 151 9.35 19.60 -7.60
N ILE A 152 9.43 19.04 -6.39
CA ILE A 152 8.72 17.83 -6.01
C ILE A 152 7.39 18.20 -5.37
N ALA A 153 6.31 17.71 -5.98
CA ALA A 153 4.98 17.78 -5.41
C ALA A 153 4.76 16.61 -4.46
N THR A 154 4.32 16.91 -3.24
CA THR A 154 3.87 15.92 -2.27
C THR A 154 2.36 16.06 -2.08
N PHE A 155 1.68 14.93 -1.95
CA PHE A 155 0.25 14.81 -1.69
C PHE A 155 0.05 14.09 -0.36
N SER A 156 -0.46 14.83 0.63
CA SER A 156 -0.87 14.31 1.93
C SER A 156 -2.34 13.92 1.86
N ASP A 157 -2.62 12.63 1.75
CA ASP A 157 -3.95 12.07 1.57
C ASP A 157 -4.83 12.28 2.81
N CYS A 158 -6.03 12.86 2.64
CA CYS A 158 -6.95 13.09 3.75
C CYS A 158 -7.51 11.79 4.34
N ALA A 159 -7.73 10.75 3.52
CA ALA A 159 -8.37 9.52 3.99
C ALA A 159 -7.44 8.67 4.87
N THR A 160 -6.17 8.57 4.47
CA THR A 160 -5.20 7.69 5.10
C THR A 160 -4.19 8.43 5.97
N GLY A 161 -3.98 9.72 5.75
CA GLY A 161 -2.91 10.51 6.36
C GLY A 161 -1.52 10.19 5.78
N LYS A 162 -1.44 9.39 4.72
CA LYS A 162 -0.18 9.04 4.05
C LYS A 162 0.26 10.15 3.11
N VAL A 163 1.56 10.27 2.94
CA VAL A 163 2.18 11.24 2.05
C VAL A 163 2.78 10.50 0.86
N PHE A 164 2.40 10.91 -0.35
CA PHE A 164 2.88 10.34 -1.59
C PHE A 164 3.47 11.43 -2.48
N PRO A 165 4.57 11.17 -3.19
CA PRO A 165 4.96 12.02 -4.31
C PRO A 165 3.90 11.99 -5.40
N VAL A 166 3.69 13.12 -6.08
CA VAL A 166 2.83 13.19 -7.27
C VAL A 166 3.68 12.90 -8.51
N SER A 167 3.32 11.86 -9.25
CA SER A 167 4.00 11.48 -10.49
C SER A 167 3.59 12.40 -11.64
N ASN A 168 4.54 12.70 -12.53
CA ASN A 168 4.37 13.53 -13.74
C ASN A 168 3.53 14.81 -13.50
N ASN A 169 4.03 15.70 -12.66
CA ASN A 169 3.28 16.80 -12.06
C ASN A 169 3.27 18.12 -12.85
N LYS A 170 3.78 18.24 -14.08
CA LYS A 170 3.91 19.56 -14.76
C LYS A 170 2.61 20.37 -14.87
N ALA A 171 1.52 19.73 -15.32
CA ALA A 171 0.22 20.41 -15.40
C ALA A 171 -0.41 20.63 -14.02
N PHE A 172 -0.13 19.73 -13.08
CA PHE A 172 -0.56 19.79 -11.70
C PHE A 172 0.08 20.96 -10.95
N GLU A 173 1.36 21.22 -11.21
CA GLU A 173 2.14 22.34 -10.69
C GLU A 173 1.54 23.68 -11.06
N GLN A 174 1.16 23.89 -12.32
CA GLN A 174 0.52 25.14 -12.74
C GLN A 174 -0.78 25.40 -11.98
N GLY A 175 -1.57 24.35 -11.72
CA GLY A 175 -2.78 24.45 -10.92
C GLY A 175 -2.50 24.81 -9.46
N TYR A 176 -1.47 24.22 -8.85
CA TYR A 176 -1.03 24.57 -7.50
C TYR A 176 -0.51 26.01 -7.41
N LEU A 177 0.34 26.42 -8.35
CA LEU A 177 0.93 27.76 -8.40
C LEU A 177 -0.13 28.85 -8.57
N ALA A 178 -1.21 28.58 -9.30
CA ALA A 178 -2.33 29.51 -9.42
C ALA A 178 -3.17 29.64 -8.13
N ALA A 179 -3.13 28.64 -7.24
CA ALA A 179 -3.96 28.58 -6.03
C ALA A 179 -3.22 29.01 -4.75
N HIS A 180 -1.92 28.75 -4.66
CA HIS A 180 -1.13 29.11 -3.49
C HIS A 180 -0.93 30.63 -3.36
N LYS A 181 -0.81 31.11 -2.13
CA LYS A 181 -0.63 32.53 -1.76
C LYS A 181 0.80 32.83 -1.33
N LYS A 182 1.55 31.84 -0.85
CA LYS A 182 2.93 31.96 -0.38
C LYS A 182 3.74 30.70 -0.68
N PRO A 183 5.07 30.80 -0.82
CA PRO A 183 5.92 29.64 -1.07
C PRO A 183 5.69 28.51 -0.06
N ASN A 184 5.69 27.28 -0.57
CA ASN A 184 5.53 26.05 0.22
C ASN A 184 4.24 25.99 1.04
N GLU A 185 3.17 26.70 0.64
CA GLU A 185 1.87 26.60 1.31
C GLU A 185 1.20 25.25 1.05
N LEU A 186 0.57 24.67 2.07
CA LEU A 186 -0.30 23.52 1.89
C LEU A 186 -1.61 23.98 1.26
N VAL A 187 -1.91 23.46 0.06
CA VAL A 187 -3.15 23.78 -0.66
C VAL A 187 -3.99 22.52 -0.79
N PHE A 188 -5.25 22.58 -0.36
CA PHE A 188 -6.16 21.46 -0.53
C PHE A 188 -6.42 21.18 -2.02
N VAL A 189 -6.46 19.91 -2.39
CA VAL A 189 -6.82 19.44 -3.73
C VAL A 189 -7.90 18.37 -3.65
N SER A 190 -8.84 18.41 -4.59
CA SER A 190 -9.73 17.29 -4.94
C SER A 190 -9.46 16.89 -6.39
N MET A 191 -9.34 15.59 -6.66
CA MET A 191 -9.04 15.08 -7.99
C MET A 191 -9.55 13.64 -8.17
N ASP A 192 -9.73 13.22 -9.41
CA ASP A 192 -9.71 11.79 -9.74
C ASP A 192 -8.25 11.40 -9.98
N GLY A 193 -7.79 10.32 -9.34
CA GLY A 193 -6.40 9.86 -9.44
C GLY A 193 -6.24 8.37 -9.14
N HIS A 194 -5.08 7.82 -9.44
CA HIS A 194 -4.71 6.45 -9.11
C HIS A 194 -3.29 6.38 -8.53
N PHE A 195 -2.93 5.23 -7.97
CA PHE A 195 -1.60 5.00 -7.43
C PHE A 195 -0.79 4.11 -8.37
N ILE A 196 0.49 4.43 -8.50
CA ILE A 196 1.46 3.64 -9.25
C ILE A 196 2.66 3.29 -8.37
N VAL A 197 3.43 2.29 -8.80
CA VAL A 197 4.78 2.03 -8.28
C VAL A 197 5.76 2.46 -9.34
N GLU A 198 6.68 3.36 -9.00
CA GLU A 198 7.70 3.89 -9.91
C GLU A 198 9.07 3.98 -9.22
N PRO A 199 10.18 4.03 -9.97
CA PRO A 199 11.50 4.26 -9.37
C PRO A 199 11.56 5.59 -8.63
N SER A 200 12.13 5.58 -7.43
CA SER A 200 12.45 6.81 -6.69
C SER A 200 13.77 7.44 -7.18
N SER A 201 14.15 8.58 -6.59
CA SER A 201 15.48 9.17 -6.80
C SER A 201 16.61 8.34 -6.18
N GLU A 202 16.30 7.47 -5.22
CA GLU A 202 17.24 6.52 -4.65
C GLU A 202 17.37 5.29 -5.55
N GLN A 203 18.61 4.94 -5.90
CA GLN A 203 18.89 3.89 -6.86
C GLN A 203 18.39 2.53 -6.35
N GLY A 204 17.55 1.88 -7.15
CA GLY A 204 16.99 0.56 -6.85
C GLY A 204 15.81 0.57 -5.87
N VAL A 205 15.40 1.74 -5.38
CA VAL A 205 14.24 1.86 -4.51
C VAL A 205 13.02 2.23 -5.34
N MET A 206 12.00 1.39 -5.26
CA MET A 206 10.67 1.66 -5.81
C MET A 206 9.83 2.40 -4.77
N GLN A 207 9.06 3.39 -5.21
CA GLN A 207 8.15 4.14 -4.36
C GLN A 207 6.73 4.13 -4.93
N LYS A 208 5.75 4.31 -4.04
CA LYS A 208 4.36 4.52 -4.44
C LYS A 208 4.12 6.01 -4.65
N SER A 209 3.56 6.35 -5.81
CA SER A 209 3.22 7.71 -6.19
C SER A 209 1.75 7.83 -6.54
N VAL A 210 1.20 9.03 -6.44
CA VAL A 210 -0.14 9.36 -6.93
C VAL A 210 -0.05 9.99 -8.31
N VAL A 211 -0.94 9.58 -9.22
CA VAL A 211 -1.14 10.20 -10.52
C VAL A 211 -2.47 10.95 -10.46
N ALA A 212 -2.44 12.23 -10.84
CA ALA A 212 -3.65 13.02 -11.03
C ALA A 212 -4.22 12.75 -12.43
N ASP A 213 -5.36 12.07 -12.51
CA ASP A 213 -5.97 11.69 -13.79
C ASP A 213 -6.81 12.84 -14.37
N ASN A 214 -7.79 13.34 -13.61
CA ASN A 214 -8.70 14.41 -14.05
C ASN A 214 -9.40 15.09 -12.86
N LYS A 215 -10.32 16.03 -13.17
CA LYS A 215 -11.11 16.80 -12.17
C LYS A 215 -10.27 17.48 -11.07
N VAL A 216 -9.02 17.79 -11.35
CA VAL A 216 -8.11 18.45 -10.41
C VAL A 216 -8.62 19.85 -10.07
N LYS A 217 -8.89 20.09 -8.79
CA LYS A 217 -9.36 21.36 -8.25
C LYS A 217 -8.62 21.70 -6.98
N PHE A 218 -7.91 22.82 -7.00
CA PHE A 218 -7.22 23.36 -5.83
C PHE A 218 -8.11 24.38 -5.10
N ASP A 219 -8.02 24.41 -3.76
CA ASP A 219 -8.78 25.32 -2.91
C ASP A 219 -7.97 25.69 -1.66
N ALA A 220 -7.31 26.85 -1.67
CA ALA A 220 -6.51 27.32 -0.54
C ALA A 220 -7.35 27.73 0.70
N SER A 221 -8.68 27.65 0.65
CA SER A 221 -9.55 27.91 1.80
C SER A 221 -9.95 26.66 2.58
N LYS A 222 -9.65 25.46 2.04
CA LYS A 222 -10.00 24.18 2.63
C LYS A 222 -8.79 23.47 3.24
N GLY A 223 -9.10 22.51 4.10
CA GLY A 223 -8.16 21.54 4.63
C GLY A 223 -8.80 20.14 4.65
N CYS A 224 -8.00 19.13 5.00
CA CYS A 224 -8.55 17.83 5.35
C CYS A 224 -9.46 17.94 6.59
N PRO A 225 -10.50 17.08 6.69
CA PRO A 225 -11.37 17.00 7.86
C PRO A 225 -10.64 16.55 9.13
#